data_AF-A0A2D4M6L1-F1
#
_entry.id   AF-A0A2D4M6L1-F1
#
_cell.length_a   1.000
_cell.length_b   1.000
_cell.length_c   1.000
_cell.angle_alpha   90.00
_cell.angle_beta   90.00
_cell.angle_gamma   90.00
#
_symmetry.space_group_name_H-M   'P 1'
#
loop_
_entity.id
_entity.type
_entity.pdbx_description
1 polymer ?
#
loop_
_entity_poly.entity_id
_entity_poly.type
_entity_poly.pdbx_seq_one_letter_code
_entity_poly.pdbx_strand_id
1 'polypeptide(L)'
;KGRFASCHRFIFRADRVKVYTNETKTRTFVGLEVSSGHSEVLELVSEVDEVMEEFNLVPFYKDPSFHVSLAWCVGNMSEALGGQCIQEMQEIVDGFEDSTHLLRILGTEVRCKSGNKVFSFPLR
;
A
#
# COMPACT_ATOMS: atom_id res chain seq x y z
N LYS A 1 -8.11 -17.94 -18.78
CA LYS A 1 -6.89 -17.66 -17.98
C LYS A 1 -7.22 -16.44 -17.13
N GLY A 2 -6.95 -16.46 -15.82
CA GLY A 2 -7.34 -15.34 -14.93
C GLY A 2 -6.60 -14.04 -15.31
N ARG A 3 -7.22 -12.88 -15.06
CA ARG A 3 -6.69 -11.54 -15.40
C ARG A 3 -5.25 -11.32 -14.90
N PHE A 4 -4.94 -11.75 -13.67
CA PHE A 4 -3.58 -11.70 -13.12
C PHE A 4 -2.57 -12.73 -13.68
N ALA A 5 -2.94 -13.59 -14.63
CA ALA A 5 -2.02 -14.60 -15.19
C ALA A 5 -0.91 -13.98 -16.07
N SER A 6 -1.07 -12.74 -16.50
CA SER A 6 -0.06 -11.91 -17.19
C SER A 6 0.85 -11.17 -16.20
N CYS A 7 0.40 -10.90 -14.98
CA CYS A 7 1.14 -10.14 -13.98
C CYS A 7 2.19 -11.03 -13.30
N HIS A 8 3.44 -10.60 -13.34
CA HIS A 8 4.56 -11.33 -12.75
C HIS A 8 4.77 -10.90 -11.30
N ARG A 9 5.35 -11.79 -10.50
CA ARG A 9 5.86 -11.46 -9.17
C ARG A 9 6.93 -10.37 -9.30
N PHE A 10 6.84 -9.36 -8.46
CA PHE A 10 7.74 -8.22 -8.47
C PHE A 10 8.19 -7.88 -7.06
N ILE A 11 9.31 -7.18 -6.96
CA ILE A 11 9.81 -6.65 -5.69
C ILE A 11 9.52 -5.16 -5.68
N PHE A 12 8.81 -4.69 -4.67
CA PHE A 12 8.64 -3.26 -4.41
C PHE A 12 9.39 -2.86 -3.15
N ARG A 13 9.75 -1.58 -3.05
CA ARG A 13 10.38 -0.99 -1.88
C ARG A 13 9.42 -0.02 -1.22
N ALA A 14 9.20 -0.16 0.09
CA ALA A 14 8.38 0.77 0.88
C ALA A 14 9.18 1.25 2.09
N ASP A 15 9.68 2.48 2.04
CA ASP A 15 10.67 2.99 2.99
C ASP A 15 10.49 4.47 3.35
N ARG A 16 9.46 5.13 2.82
CA ARG A 16 9.16 6.53 3.13
C ARG A 16 8.07 6.60 4.18
N VAL A 17 8.40 7.07 5.37
CA VAL A 17 7.44 7.28 6.44
C VAL A 17 6.47 8.39 6.05
N LYS A 18 5.17 8.09 6.12
CA LYS A 18 4.11 9.05 5.83
C LYS A 18 2.92 8.82 6.75
N VAL A 19 2.25 9.92 7.10
CA VAL A 19 1.02 9.91 7.90
C VAL A 19 -0.17 10.02 6.96
N TYR A 20 -1.11 9.10 7.12
CA TYR A 20 -2.35 9.04 6.35
C TYR A 20 -3.55 9.22 7.27
N THR A 21 -4.63 9.75 6.73
CA THR A 21 -5.94 9.71 7.38
C THR A 21 -6.93 9.03 6.46
N ASN A 22 -7.93 8.36 7.02
CA ASN A 22 -9.06 7.96 6.20
C ASN A 22 -9.86 9.20 5.76
N GLU A 23 -10.69 9.06 4.74
CA GLU A 23 -11.46 10.17 4.16
C GLU A 23 -12.28 10.96 5.19
N THR A 24 -12.86 10.27 6.17
CA THR A 24 -13.66 10.88 7.26
C THR A 24 -12.83 11.45 8.40
N LYS A 25 -11.49 11.34 8.35
CA LYS A 25 -10.54 11.78 9.39
C LYS A 25 -10.82 11.23 10.79
N THR A 26 -11.45 10.05 10.85
CA THR A 26 -11.75 9.34 12.10
C THR A 26 -10.64 8.36 12.48
N ARG A 27 -9.67 8.13 11.59
CA ARG A 27 -8.51 7.27 11.79
C ARG A 27 -7.27 7.92 11.20
N THR A 28 -6.17 7.80 11.93
CA THR A 28 -4.83 8.20 11.46
C THR A 28 -3.93 6.97 11.41
N PHE A 29 -3.12 6.87 10.37
CA PHE A 29 -2.21 5.75 10.12
C PHE A 29 -0.79 6.28 9.95
N VAL A 30 0.17 5.55 10.50
CA VAL A 30 1.59 5.67 10.11
C VAL A 30 1.89 4.53 9.17
N GLY A 31 2.46 4.84 8.01
CA GLY A 31 2.79 3.83 7.01
C GLY A 31 4.09 4.13 6.26
N LEU A 32 4.54 3.13 5.52
CA LEU A 32 5.67 3.21 4.61
C LEU A 32 5.14 3.30 3.18
N GLU A 33 5.34 4.44 2.53
CA GLU A 33 4.98 4.67 1.13
C GLU A 33 5.94 3.90 0.22
N VAL A 34 5.38 3.33 -0.85
CA VAL A 34 6.11 2.64 -1.90
C VAL A 34 6.96 3.65 -2.68
N SER A 35 8.28 3.50 -2.63
CA SER A 35 9.25 4.34 -3.34
C SER A 35 9.78 3.71 -4.63
N SER A 36 9.67 2.38 -4.77
CA SER A 36 10.04 1.62 -5.98
C SER A 36 9.06 0.47 -6.19
N GLY A 37 8.74 0.15 -7.44
CA GLY A 37 7.71 -0.85 -7.78
C GLY A 37 6.31 -0.25 -7.98
N HIS A 38 6.18 1.08 -8.04
CA HIS A 38 4.90 1.77 -8.19
C HIS A 38 4.19 1.43 -9.52
N SER A 39 4.94 1.29 -10.61
CA SER A 39 4.41 0.92 -11.93
C SER A 39 3.75 -0.46 -11.91
N GLU A 40 4.37 -1.43 -11.24
CA GLU A 40 3.91 -2.80 -11.13
C GLU A 40 2.63 -2.87 -10.27
N VAL A 41 2.56 -2.06 -9.20
CA VAL A 41 1.32 -1.93 -8.42
C VAL A 41 0.21 -1.25 -9.25
N LEU A 42 0.53 -0.26 -10.08
CA LEU A 42 -0.44 0.35 -10.99
C LEU A 42 -0.97 -0.64 -12.04
N GLU A 43 -0.12 -1.51 -12.58
CA GLU A 43 -0.53 -2.56 -13.51
C GLU A 43 -1.52 -3.53 -12.84
N LEU A 44 -1.28 -3.89 -11.57
CA LEU A 44 -2.26 -4.66 -10.81
C LEU A 44 -3.57 -3.88 -10.60
N VAL A 45 -3.50 -2.59 -10.31
CA VAL A 45 -4.68 -1.74 -10.12
C VAL A 45 -5.49 -1.63 -11.40
N SER A 46 -4.87 -1.48 -12.58
CA SER A 46 -5.62 -1.41 -13.84
C SER A 46 -6.42 -2.69 -14.10
N GLU A 47 -5.84 -3.86 -13.82
CA GLU A 47 -6.56 -5.14 -13.92
C GLU A 47 -7.72 -5.25 -12.91
N VAL A 48 -7.56 -4.65 -11.72
CA VAL A 48 -8.63 -4.57 -10.71
C VAL A 48 -9.72 -3.60 -11.14
N ASP A 49 -9.36 -2.42 -11.67
CA ASP A 49 -10.30 -1.37 -12.06
C ASP A 49 -11.22 -1.83 -13.18
N GLU A 50 -10.72 -2.58 -14.17
CA GLU A 50 -11.57 -3.20 -15.19
C GLU A 50 -12.65 -4.11 -14.57
N VAL A 51 -12.28 -4.88 -13.53
CA VAL A 51 -13.23 -5.73 -12.80
C VAL A 51 -14.19 -4.89 -11.97
N MET A 52 -13.74 -3.79 -11.36
CA MET A 52 -14.63 -2.89 -10.63
C MET A 52 -15.69 -2.31 -11.57
N GLU A 53 -15.30 -1.87 -12.76
CA GLU A 53 -16.21 -1.32 -13.78
C GLU A 53 -17.22 -2.37 -14.28
N GLU A 54 -16.79 -3.61 -14.56
CA GLU A 54 -17.68 -4.72 -14.95
C GLU A 54 -18.80 -4.97 -13.93
N PHE A 55 -18.53 -4.74 -12.64
CA PHE A 55 -19.47 -4.91 -11.55
C PHE A 55 -20.16 -3.60 -11.12
N ASN A 56 -20.00 -2.51 -11.89
CA ASN A 56 -20.53 -1.18 -11.59
C ASN A 56 -20.06 -0.62 -10.22
N LEU A 57 -18.82 -0.93 -9.84
CA LEU A 57 -18.15 -0.41 -8.66
C LEU A 57 -17.21 0.73 -9.03
N VAL A 58 -16.80 1.52 -8.03
CA VAL A 58 -15.89 2.65 -8.23
C VAL A 58 -14.45 2.15 -8.44
N PRO A 59 -13.73 2.62 -9.48
CA PRO A 59 -12.31 2.32 -9.66
C PRO A 59 -11.45 2.97 -8.58
N PHE A 60 -10.15 2.70 -8.60
CA PHE A 60 -9.20 3.17 -7.60
C PHE A 60 -9.02 4.70 -7.60
N TYR A 61 -8.36 5.21 -6.56
CA TYR A 61 -8.10 6.64 -6.40
C TYR A 61 -7.33 7.22 -7.60
N LYS A 62 -7.74 8.40 -8.05
CA LYS A 62 -7.12 9.12 -9.18
C LYS A 62 -5.64 9.44 -8.95
N ASP A 63 -5.27 9.79 -7.72
CA ASP A 63 -3.88 10.07 -7.31
C ASP A 63 -3.47 9.05 -6.24
N PRO A 64 -3.00 7.86 -6.65
CA PRO A 64 -2.73 6.77 -5.74
C PRO A 64 -1.43 7.00 -4.95
N SER A 65 -1.48 6.66 -3.66
CA SER A 65 -0.30 6.59 -2.78
C SER A 65 -0.28 5.21 -2.14
N PHE A 66 0.43 4.28 -2.78
CA PHE A 66 0.55 2.90 -2.30
C PHE A 66 1.45 2.85 -1.07
N HIS A 67 1.03 2.12 -0.05
CA HIS A 67 1.75 2.08 1.21
C HIS A 67 1.44 0.82 2.02
N VAL A 68 2.33 0.52 2.96
CA VAL A 68 2.12 -0.47 4.01
C VAL A 68 1.76 0.27 5.29
N SER A 69 0.53 0.13 5.78
CA SER A 69 0.14 0.64 7.09
C SER A 69 0.81 -0.16 8.20
N LEU A 70 1.53 0.52 9.10
CA LEU A 70 2.23 -0.11 10.24
C LEU A 70 1.40 -0.04 11.53
N ALA A 71 0.82 1.11 11.82
CA ALA A 71 0.04 1.37 13.02
C ALA A 71 -1.09 2.37 12.75
N TRP A 72 -2.11 2.38 13.61
CA TRP A 72 -3.22 3.31 13.51
C TRP A 72 -3.78 3.73 14.87
N CYS A 73 -4.41 4.91 14.91
CA CYS A 73 -5.13 5.42 16.08
C CYS A 73 -6.49 6.05 15.70
N VAL A 74 -7.34 6.27 16.71
CA VAL A 74 -8.64 6.92 16.56
C VAL A 74 -8.46 8.44 16.53
N GLY A 75 -9.24 9.11 15.66
CA GLY A 75 -9.21 10.55 15.49
C GLY A 75 -8.19 11.02 14.46
N ASN A 76 -8.12 12.33 14.27
CA ASN A 76 -7.16 12.98 13.40
C ASN A 76 -5.94 13.46 14.20
N MET A 77 -4.83 12.74 14.05
CA MET A 77 -3.54 13.04 14.69
C MET A 77 -2.51 13.50 13.65
N SER A 78 -2.92 13.89 12.43
CA SER A 78 -2.00 14.22 11.34
C SER A 78 -1.06 15.38 11.67
N GLU A 79 -1.55 16.38 12.42
CA GLU A 79 -0.73 17.51 12.87
C GLU A 79 0.26 17.10 13.96
N ALA A 80 -0.21 16.32 14.94
CA ALA A 80 0.61 15.86 16.07
C ALA A 80 1.72 14.89 15.66
N LEU A 81 1.44 14.05 14.65
CA LEU A 81 2.42 13.12 14.07
C LEU A 81 3.23 13.76 12.94
N GLY A 82 2.91 14.98 12.52
CA GLY A 82 3.63 15.69 11.47
C GLY A 82 5.01 16.19 11.90
N GLY A 83 5.73 16.80 10.96
CA GLY A 83 6.99 17.50 11.23
C GLY A 83 8.07 16.61 11.82
N GLN A 84 8.57 16.98 13.00
CA GLN A 84 9.69 16.32 13.67
C GLN A 84 9.42 14.82 13.94
N CYS A 85 8.19 14.45 14.27
CA CYS A 85 7.86 13.05 14.57
C CYS A 85 8.05 12.13 13.35
N ILE A 86 7.63 12.56 12.15
CA ILE A 86 7.90 11.83 10.90
C ILE A 86 9.40 11.77 10.62
N GLN A 87 10.13 12.86 10.86
CA GLN A 87 11.56 12.90 10.60
C GLN A 87 12.33 11.91 11.48
N GLU A 88 12.04 11.89 12.79
CA GLU A 88 12.64 10.92 13.72
C GLU A 88 12.32 9.47 13.33
N MET A 89 11.07 9.19 12.92
CA MET A 89 10.70 7.88 12.40
C MET A 89 11.45 7.52 11.11
N GLN A 90 11.62 8.48 10.20
CA GLN A 90 12.37 8.27 8.96
C GLN A 90 13.84 7.97 9.26
N GLU A 91 14.47 8.68 10.20
CA GLU A 91 15.84 8.42 10.62
C GLU A 91 16.01 6.99 11.18
N ILE A 92 15.02 6.46 11.89
CA ILE A 92 15.02 5.06 12.35
C ILE A 92 14.93 4.09 11.16
N VAL A 93 14.08 4.38 10.17
CA VAL A 93 13.95 3.53 8.96
C VAL A 93 15.24 3.56 8.14
N ASP A 94 15.85 4.74 8.00
CA ASP A 94 17.09 4.94 7.24
C ASP A 94 18.29 4.30 7.94
N GLY A 95 18.33 4.38 9.28
CA GLY A 95 19.38 3.82 10.13
C GLY A 95 19.26 2.31 10.38
N PHE A 96 18.20 1.65 9.88
CA PHE A 96 18.00 0.23 10.05
C PHE A 96 19.06 -0.55 9.23
N GLU A 97 20.00 -1.23 9.90
CA GLU A 97 20.94 -2.16 9.26
C GLU A 97 20.14 -3.27 8.57
N ASP A 98 20.37 -3.51 7.27
CA ASP A 98 19.52 -4.30 6.36
C ASP A 98 18.19 -3.66 5.88
N SER A 99 18.04 -2.33 5.98
CA SER A 99 16.92 -1.60 5.34
C SER A 99 16.78 -1.91 3.84
N THR A 100 17.88 -2.23 3.17
CA THR A 100 17.91 -2.69 1.77
C THR A 100 17.22 -4.04 1.54
N HIS A 101 17.08 -4.88 2.56
CA HIS A 101 16.45 -6.21 2.46
C HIS A 101 15.05 -6.25 3.05
N LEU A 102 14.83 -5.68 4.24
CA LEU A 102 13.53 -5.78 4.93
C LEU A 102 12.44 -4.91 4.29
N LEU A 103 12.84 -3.83 3.63
CA LEU A 103 11.92 -2.93 2.94
C LEU A 103 11.69 -3.35 1.49
N ARG A 104 12.38 -4.38 1.00
CA ARG A 104 12.14 -5.01 -0.31
C ARG A 104 11.16 -6.16 -0.15
N ILE A 105 9.93 -5.91 -0.54
CA ILE A 105 8.82 -6.84 -0.36
C ILE A 105 8.54 -7.53 -1.69
N LEU A 106 8.56 -8.86 -1.69
CA LEU A 106 8.17 -9.66 -2.84
C LEU A 106 6.63 -9.76 -2.90
N GLY A 107 6.03 -9.11 -3.89
CA GLY A 107 4.63 -9.30 -4.24
C GLY A 107 4.43 -10.66 -4.91
N THR A 108 3.69 -11.55 -4.25
CA THR A 108 3.47 -12.94 -4.71
C THR A 108 2.05 -13.25 -5.13
N GLU A 109 1.07 -12.51 -4.62
CA GLU A 109 -0.36 -12.73 -4.86
C GLU A 109 -1.15 -11.44 -4.67
N VAL A 110 -2.33 -11.39 -5.28
CA VAL A 110 -3.39 -10.43 -4.98
C VAL A 110 -4.45 -11.13 -4.12
N ARG A 111 -4.95 -10.46 -3.09
CA ARG A 111 -6.03 -10.98 -2.23
C ARG A 111 -7.28 -10.11 -2.30
N CYS A 112 -8.42 -10.74 -2.54
CA CYS A 112 -9.74 -10.12 -2.47
C CYS A 112 -10.46 -10.56 -1.18
N LYS A 113 -10.94 -9.61 -0.39
CA LYS A 113 -11.77 -9.88 0.79
C LYS A 113 -13.21 -9.46 0.50
N SER A 114 -14.16 -10.39 0.66
CA SER A 114 -15.60 -10.12 0.54
C SER A 114 -16.32 -10.64 1.79
N GLY A 115 -16.79 -9.73 2.63
CA GLY A 115 -17.32 -10.06 3.95
C GLY A 115 -16.28 -10.78 4.82
N ASN A 116 -16.59 -12.01 5.21
CA ASN A 116 -15.71 -12.89 5.98
C ASN A 116 -14.90 -13.88 5.12
N LYS A 117 -14.99 -13.79 3.78
CA LYS A 117 -14.25 -14.66 2.85
C LYS A 117 -13.02 -13.94 2.29
N VAL A 118 -11.95 -14.70 2.08
CA VAL A 118 -10.70 -14.24 1.45
C VAL A 118 -10.38 -15.16 0.27
N PHE A 119 -10.10 -14.56 -0.89
CA PHE A 119 -9.73 -15.24 -2.11
C PHE A 119 -8.32 -14.80 -2.53
N SER A 120 -7.45 -15.75 -2.84
CA SER A 120 -6.06 -15.51 -3.26
C SER A 120 -5.88 -15.78 -4.75
N PHE A 121 -5.14 -14.88 -5.42
CA PHE A 121 -4.79 -14.96 -6.83
C PHE A 121 -3.27 -14.86 -6.97
N PRO A 122 -2.55 -15.98 -7.21
CA PRO A 122 -1.10 -15.96 -7.31
C PRO A 122 -0.64 -15.21 -8.57
N LEU A 123 0.43 -14.43 -8.43
CA LEU A 123 1.16 -13.82 -9.55
C LEU A 123 2.16 -14.83 -10.15
N ARG A 124 2.56 -14.61 -11.41
CA ARG A 124 3.44 -15.52 -12.15
C ARG A 124 4.91 -15.41 -11.74
#